data_AF-A0A2H4RAT9-F1
#
_entry.id   AF-A0A2H4RAT9-F1
#
_cell.length_a   1.000
_cell.length_b   1.000
_cell.length_c   1.000
_cell.angle_alpha   90.00
_cell.angle_beta   90.00
_cell.angle_gamma   90.00
#
_symmetry.space_group_name_H-M   'P 1'
#
loop_
_entity.id
_entity.type
_entity.pdbx_description
1 polymer ?
#
loop_
_entity_poly.entity_id
_entity_poly.type
_entity_poly.pdbx_seq_one_letter_code
_entity_poly.pdbx_strand_id
1 'polypeptide(L)'
;DILFKVAVFRLDADQLYLVWSNHHIMMDGWSMGVLMKSLFQNYEALRAGRTPANGQGKPYSDYIKWLGKQDNEEAESYWSERLAGFEQPSVLPGRLPVKKDEYVNKEYSFTWDETLVARIQQTANLHQVTGPNLFQAVWGIVLSKYNFTDDVVFGTVVSGRPSEINGIETMAGLFINTIPVRVK
;
A
#
# COMPACT_ATOMS: atom_id res chain seq x y z
N ASP A 1 -5.65 8.93 23.38
CA ASP A 1 -4.59 7.92 23.21
C ASP A 1 -3.45 8.42 22.35
N ILE A 2 -2.24 7.92 22.60
CA ILE A 2 -1.06 8.21 21.79
C ILE A 2 -1.08 7.29 20.56
N LEU A 3 -1.13 7.87 19.37
CA LEU A 3 -1.23 7.16 18.07
C LEU A 3 0.12 6.64 17.54
N PHE A 4 1.18 6.81 18.31
CA PHE A 4 2.55 6.46 17.96
C PHE A 4 3.35 6.07 19.20
N LYS A 5 4.00 4.90 19.17
CA LYS A 5 4.81 4.37 20.27
C LYS A 5 6.05 3.69 19.72
N VAL A 6 7.17 3.90 20.40
CA VAL A 6 8.42 3.19 20.12
C VAL A 6 8.94 2.63 21.43
N ALA A 7 9.37 1.37 21.39
CA ALA A 7 10.09 0.73 22.49
C ALA A 7 11.40 0.15 21.96
N VAL A 8 12.47 0.28 22.76
CA VAL A 8 13.77 -0.31 22.44
C VAL A 8 14.14 -1.26 23.57
N PHE A 9 14.39 -2.51 23.22
CA PHE A 9 14.82 -3.55 24.15
C PHE A 9 16.28 -3.88 23.85
N ARG A 10 17.11 -3.89 24.88
CA ARG A 10 18.47 -4.44 24.77
C ARG A 10 18.39 -5.95 24.97
N LEU A 11 18.79 -6.70 23.95
CA LEU A 11 18.82 -8.17 24.00
C LEU A 11 20.19 -8.67 24.49
N ASP A 12 21.27 -8.02 24.05
CA ASP A 12 22.66 -8.27 24.47
C ASP A 12 23.49 -6.96 24.34
N ALA A 13 24.79 -6.99 24.60
CA ALA A 13 25.70 -5.85 24.52
C ALA A 13 25.60 -5.09 23.19
N ASP A 14 25.56 -5.84 22.08
CA ASP A 14 25.55 -5.31 20.71
C ASP A 14 24.24 -5.59 19.96
N GLN A 15 23.19 -6.02 20.67
CA GLN A 15 21.90 -6.37 20.06
C GLN A 15 20.76 -5.56 20.67
N LEU A 16 20.08 -4.79 19.81
CA LEU A 16 18.89 -4.01 20.14
C LEU A 16 17.71 -4.48 19.31
N TYR A 17 16.53 -4.52 19.94
CA TYR A 17 15.27 -4.79 19.28
C TYR A 17 14.36 -3.57 19.40
N LEU A 18 14.00 -3.00 18.25
CA LEU A 18 13.13 -1.83 18.17
C LEU A 18 11.72 -2.27 17.79
N VAL A 19 10.74 -1.95 18.63
CA VAL A 19 9.32 -2.11 18.35
C VAL A 19 8.74 -0.76 17.98
N TRP A 20 8.21 -0.66 16.78
CA TRP A 20 7.53 0.51 16.25
C TRP A 20 6.05 0.21 16.12
N SER A 21 5.20 0.97 16.80
CA SER A 21 3.76 0.82 16.74
C SER A 21 3.11 2.16 16.42
N ASN A 22 2.24 2.18 15.43
CA ASN A 22 1.48 3.38 15.07
C ASN A 22 0.03 3.00 14.74
N HIS A 23 -0.86 3.98 14.84
CA HIS A 23 -2.20 3.88 14.29
C HIS A 23 -2.18 4.26 12.80
N HIS A 24 -2.89 3.51 11.95
CA HIS A 24 -2.90 3.75 10.50
C HIS A 24 -3.47 5.10 10.09
N ILE A 25 -4.29 5.73 10.94
CA ILE A 25 -4.81 7.09 10.71
C ILE A 25 -3.70 8.14 10.52
N MET A 26 -2.51 7.90 11.08
CA MET A 26 -1.38 8.83 11.02
C MET A 26 -0.48 8.61 9.81
N MET A 27 -0.36 7.36 9.36
CA MET A 27 0.63 6.99 8.35
C MET A 27 0.30 5.66 7.66
N ASP A 28 0.72 5.57 6.41
CA ASP A 28 0.73 4.36 5.60
C ASP A 28 2.11 3.71 5.48
N GLY A 29 2.18 2.56 4.79
CA GLY A 29 3.43 1.83 4.60
C GLY A 29 4.50 2.62 3.83
N TRP A 30 4.11 3.50 2.91
CA TRP A 30 5.06 4.38 2.21
C TRP A 30 5.68 5.41 3.16
N SER A 31 4.83 6.04 3.98
CA SER A 31 5.25 7.01 4.99
C SER A 31 6.23 6.42 6.00
N MET A 32 6.13 5.12 6.30
CA MET A 32 7.13 4.43 7.13
C MET A 32 8.54 4.54 6.54
N GLY A 33 8.71 4.30 5.24
CA GLY A 33 10.01 4.41 4.57
C GLY A 33 10.58 5.83 4.62
N VAL A 34 9.72 6.83 4.43
CA VAL A 34 10.09 8.26 4.55
C VAL A 34 10.57 8.59 5.97
N LEU A 35 9.82 8.15 6.99
CA LEU A 35 10.14 8.40 8.39
C LEU A 35 11.41 7.66 8.83
N MET A 36 11.58 6.40 8.43
CA MET A 36 12.78 5.61 8.74
C MET A 36 14.03 6.22 8.11
N LYS A 37 13.94 6.71 6.86
CA LYS A 37 15.04 7.42 6.22
C LYS A 37 15.46 8.65 7.03
N SER A 38 14.49 9.47 7.44
CA SER A 38 14.75 10.67 8.26
C SER A 38 15.32 10.32 9.63
N LEU A 39 14.79 9.28 10.28
CA LEU A 39 15.27 8.79 11.57
C LEU A 39 16.75 8.41 11.51
N PHE A 40 17.15 7.58 10.55
CA PHE A 40 18.55 7.13 10.44
C PHE A 40 19.50 8.24 10.01
N GLN A 41 19.07 9.15 9.13
CA GLN A 41 19.86 10.32 8.76
C GLN A 41 20.15 11.22 9.97
N ASN A 42 19.14 11.49 10.79
CA ASN A 42 19.30 12.31 11.99
C ASN A 42 20.08 11.59 13.08
N TYR A 43 19.87 10.27 13.24
CA TYR A 43 20.65 9.45 14.15
C TYR A 43 22.16 9.51 13.83
N GLU A 44 22.55 9.32 12.57
CA GLU A 44 23.97 9.38 12.17
C GLU A 44 24.56 10.79 12.24
N ALA A 45 23.75 11.83 12.05
CA ALA A 45 24.19 13.21 12.28
C ALA A 45 24.51 13.43 13.76
N LEU A 46 23.58 13.09 14.65
CA LEU A 46 23.75 13.23 16.10
C LEU A 46 24.94 12.40 16.62
N ARG A 47 25.07 11.16 16.18
CA ARG A 47 26.18 10.27 16.55
C ARG A 47 27.54 10.85 16.17
N ALA A 48 27.62 11.56 15.05
CA ALA A 48 28.83 12.22 14.57
C ALA A 48 29.02 13.65 15.12
N GLY A 49 28.19 14.11 16.06
CA GLY A 49 28.25 15.48 16.59
C GLY A 49 27.86 16.56 15.59
N ARG A 50 27.14 16.22 14.52
CA ARG A 50 26.65 17.14 13.49
C ARG A 50 25.21 17.56 13.79
N THR A 51 24.82 18.74 13.31
CA THR A 51 23.44 19.21 13.38
C THR A 51 22.54 18.35 12.49
N PRO A 52 21.42 17.80 13.00
CA PRO A 52 20.43 17.08 12.21
C PRO A 52 19.83 17.95 11.10
N ALA A 53 19.31 17.31 10.05
CA ALA A 53 18.61 18.03 9.01
C ALA A 53 17.23 18.50 9.53
N ASN A 54 17.01 19.81 9.60
CA ASN A 54 15.72 20.40 10.01
C ASN A 54 14.67 20.40 8.88
N GLY A 55 14.73 19.41 7.99
CA GLY A 55 13.75 19.28 6.91
C GLY A 55 12.41 18.81 7.46
N GLN A 56 11.53 19.74 7.81
CA GLN A 56 10.12 19.42 7.95
C GLN A 56 9.62 19.06 6.55
N GLY A 57 9.18 17.81 6.34
CA GLY A 57 8.50 17.42 5.11
C GLY A 57 7.29 18.32 4.86
N LYS A 58 6.75 18.27 3.64
CA LYS A 58 5.51 19.01 3.34
C LYS A 58 4.40 18.60 4.33
N PRO A 59 3.58 19.52 4.85
CA PRO A 59 2.57 19.19 5.83
C PRO A 59 1.42 18.41 5.18
N TYR A 60 0.91 17.38 5.87
CA TYR A 60 -0.26 16.61 5.43
C TYR A 60 -1.50 17.48 5.19
N SER A 61 -1.59 18.64 5.84
CA SER A 61 -2.67 19.61 5.61
C SER A 61 -2.72 20.14 4.18
N ASP A 62 -1.62 20.12 3.44
CA ASP A 62 -1.64 20.50 2.02
C ASP A 62 -2.34 19.44 1.16
N TYR A 63 -2.20 18.15 1.50
CA TYR A 63 -3.01 17.08 0.91
C TYR A 63 -4.48 17.23 1.26
N ILE A 64 -4.83 17.53 2.51
CA ILE A 64 -6.23 17.76 2.91
C ILE A 64 -6.85 18.95 2.17
N LYS A 65 -6.10 20.04 1.99
CA LYS A 65 -6.56 21.19 1.19
C LYS A 65 -6.75 20.83 -0.29
N TRP A 66 -5.87 20.00 -0.85
CA TRP A 66 -6.03 19.51 -2.21
C TRP A 66 -7.27 18.61 -2.31
N LEU A 67 -7.44 17.69 -1.36
CA LEU A 67 -8.57 16.74 -1.32
C LEU A 67 -9.91 17.49 -1.22
N GLY A 68 -9.98 18.55 -0.41
CA GLY A 68 -11.17 19.39 -0.27
C GLY A 68 -11.53 20.22 -1.51
N LYS A 69 -10.70 20.21 -2.56
CA LYS A 69 -10.98 20.85 -3.86
C LYS A 69 -11.42 19.85 -4.94
N GLN A 70 -11.39 18.55 -4.64
CA GLN A 70 -11.78 17.53 -5.60
C GLN A 70 -13.30 17.46 -5.72
N ASP A 71 -13.79 17.08 -6.89
CA ASP A 71 -15.20 16.90 -7.15
C ASP A 71 -15.64 15.48 -6.74
N ASN A 72 -16.45 15.40 -5.68
CA ASN A 72 -16.96 14.13 -5.19
C ASN A 72 -18.04 13.54 -6.12
N GLU A 73 -18.81 14.37 -6.82
CA GLU A 73 -19.85 13.91 -7.76
C GLU A 73 -19.20 13.30 -9.01
N GLU A 74 -18.11 13.91 -9.48
CA GLU A 74 -17.29 13.34 -10.55
C GLU A 74 -16.71 11.98 -10.14
N ALA A 75 -16.13 11.88 -8.94
CA ALA A 75 -15.58 10.63 -8.43
C ALA A 75 -16.65 9.54 -8.27
N GLU A 76 -17.84 9.89 -7.75
CA GLU A 76 -18.97 8.96 -7.62
C GLU A 76 -19.47 8.49 -8.99
N SER A 77 -19.58 9.40 -9.96
CA SER A 77 -19.99 9.09 -11.33
C SER A 77 -19.01 8.14 -12.00
N TYR A 78 -17.70 8.42 -11.87
CA TYR A 78 -16.63 7.56 -12.39
C TYR A 78 -16.74 6.13 -11.86
N TRP A 79 -16.88 5.95 -10.54
CA TRP A 79 -16.95 4.61 -9.94
C TRP A 79 -18.26 3.90 -10.26
N SER A 80 -19.37 4.62 -10.30
CA SER A 80 -20.69 4.09 -10.67
C SER A 80 -20.67 3.53 -12.10
N GLU A 81 -20.09 4.27 -13.05
CA GLU A 81 -19.94 3.81 -14.43
C GLU A 81 -18.95 2.63 -14.52
N ARG A 82 -17.78 2.74 -13.89
CA ARG A 82 -16.73 1.71 -13.95
C ARG A 82 -17.20 0.35 -13.40
N LEU A 83 -18.08 0.37 -12.40
CA LEU A 83 -18.61 -0.82 -11.72
C LEU A 83 -20.03 -1.19 -12.16
N ALA A 84 -20.63 -0.49 -13.13
CA ALA A 84 -21.97 -0.75 -13.61
C ALA A 84 -22.18 -2.21 -14.08
N GLY A 85 -23.28 -2.83 -13.69
CA GLY A 85 -23.62 -4.22 -14.06
C GLY A 85 -22.75 -5.28 -13.39
N PHE A 86 -22.01 -4.92 -12.35
CA PHE A 86 -21.33 -5.89 -11.49
C PHE A 86 -22.23 -6.26 -10.32
N GLU A 87 -22.50 -7.55 -10.12
CA GLU A 87 -23.48 -8.01 -9.13
C GLU A 87 -22.87 -8.71 -7.92
N GLN A 88 -21.72 -9.39 -8.05
CA GLN A 88 -21.18 -10.24 -6.96
C GLN A 88 -19.64 -10.24 -6.89
N PRO A 89 -19.03 -10.04 -5.70
CA PRO A 89 -17.58 -10.13 -5.50
C PRO A 89 -17.02 -11.48 -5.96
N SER A 90 -15.84 -11.47 -6.59
CA SER A 90 -15.14 -12.71 -6.93
C SER A 90 -14.73 -13.45 -5.65
N VAL A 91 -15.07 -14.73 -5.58
CA VAL A 91 -14.77 -15.57 -4.42
C VAL A 91 -13.56 -16.44 -4.69
N LEU A 92 -12.84 -16.78 -3.61
CA LEU A 92 -11.83 -17.84 -3.64
C LEU A 92 -12.49 -19.15 -3.23
N PRO A 93 -12.25 -20.25 -3.96
CA PRO A 93 -12.78 -21.57 -3.62
C PRO A 93 -12.32 -22.00 -2.22
N GLY A 94 -13.19 -22.70 -1.50
CA GLY A 94 -12.89 -23.16 -0.14
C GLY A 94 -13.00 -22.10 0.96
N ARG A 95 -13.28 -20.83 0.61
CA ARG A 95 -13.61 -19.80 1.60
C ARG A 95 -15.06 -19.97 2.04
N LEU A 96 -15.26 -20.71 3.13
CA LEU A 96 -16.55 -20.75 3.82
C LEU A 96 -16.87 -19.36 4.41
N PRO A 97 -18.15 -18.95 4.46
CA PRO A 97 -18.53 -17.72 5.16
C PRO A 97 -18.04 -17.79 6.61
N VAL A 98 -17.16 -16.86 6.97
CA VAL A 98 -16.55 -16.81 8.30
C VAL A 98 -17.66 -16.52 9.31
N LYS A 99 -17.83 -17.39 10.31
CA LYS A 99 -18.67 -17.08 11.47
C LYS A 99 -18.12 -15.81 12.13
N LYS A 100 -18.99 -14.85 12.43
CA LYS A 100 -18.69 -13.43 12.67
C LYS A 100 -17.67 -13.07 13.76
N ASP A 101 -17.15 -14.01 14.55
CA ASP A 101 -16.61 -13.66 15.87
C ASP A 101 -15.10 -13.88 16.06
N GLU A 102 -14.37 -14.42 15.08
CA GLU A 102 -12.90 -14.54 15.22
C GLU A 102 -12.17 -14.42 13.87
N TYR A 103 -11.40 -13.34 13.70
CA TYR A 103 -10.48 -13.19 12.59
C TYR A 103 -9.15 -13.88 12.95
N VAL A 104 -8.88 -15.02 12.30
CA VAL A 104 -7.58 -15.70 12.43
C VAL A 104 -6.71 -15.32 11.23
N ASN A 105 -5.66 -14.55 11.49
CA ASN A 105 -4.65 -14.27 10.47
C ASN A 105 -3.80 -15.52 10.22
N LYS A 106 -3.63 -15.89 8.95
CA LYS A 106 -2.68 -16.92 8.51
C LYS A 106 -1.86 -16.35 7.37
N GLU A 107 -0.55 -16.55 7.43
CA GLU A 107 0.37 -16.13 6.39
C GLU A 107 0.94 -17.35 5.65
N TYR A 108 0.99 -17.26 4.33
CA TYR A 108 1.67 -18.21 3.48
C TYR A 108 2.66 -17.44 2.62
N SER A 109 3.94 -17.74 2.78
CA SER A 109 5.03 -17.05 2.10
C SER A 109 5.72 -18.03 1.14
N PHE A 110 5.97 -17.58 -0.08
CA PHE A 110 6.74 -18.30 -1.07
C PHE A 110 7.68 -17.33 -1.78
N THR A 111 8.81 -17.86 -2.24
CA THR A 111 9.84 -17.08 -2.94
C THR A 111 9.96 -17.62 -4.36
N TRP A 112 9.90 -16.72 -5.34
CA TRP A 112 10.21 -17.06 -6.72
C TRP A 112 11.72 -16.98 -6.95
N ASP A 113 12.24 -17.89 -7.76
CA ASP A 113 13.63 -17.82 -8.19
C ASP A 113 13.88 -16.61 -9.12
N GLU A 114 15.14 -16.20 -9.20
CA GLU A 114 15.56 -15.05 -9.99
C GLU A 114 15.25 -15.19 -11.49
N THR A 115 15.25 -16.43 -12.01
CA THR A 115 14.96 -16.69 -13.42
C THR A 115 13.50 -16.41 -13.73
N LEU A 116 12.59 -16.86 -12.88
CA LEU A 116 11.17 -16.55 -12.99
C LEU A 116 10.91 -15.04 -12.87
N VAL A 117 11.52 -14.38 -11.89
CA VAL A 117 11.37 -12.92 -11.70
C VAL A 117 11.86 -12.15 -12.94
N ALA A 118 13.01 -12.52 -13.51
CA ALA A 118 13.54 -11.90 -14.71
C ALA A 118 12.59 -12.07 -15.91
N ARG A 119 12.00 -13.26 -16.08
CA ARG A 119 11.02 -13.53 -17.15
C ARG A 119 9.75 -12.70 -16.97
N ILE A 120 9.24 -12.57 -15.75
CA ILE A 120 8.07 -11.71 -15.44
C ILE A 120 8.38 -10.27 -15.83
N GLN A 121 9.55 -9.74 -15.46
CA GLN A 121 9.94 -8.38 -15.79
C GLN A 121 10.09 -8.17 -17.30
N GLN A 122 10.66 -9.15 -18.01
CA GLN A 122 10.78 -9.11 -19.46
C GLN A 122 9.40 -9.07 -20.13
N THR A 123 8.46 -9.90 -19.68
CA THR A 123 7.08 -9.90 -20.18
C THR A 123 6.38 -8.57 -19.91
N ALA A 124 6.52 -8.02 -18.70
CA ALA A 124 5.95 -6.73 -18.35
C ALA A 124 6.48 -5.62 -19.29
N ASN A 125 7.80 -5.59 -19.51
CA ASN A 125 8.44 -4.63 -20.41
C ASN A 125 7.98 -4.79 -21.87
N LEU A 126 7.86 -6.04 -22.36
CA LEU A 126 7.38 -6.33 -23.72
C LEU A 126 5.98 -5.75 -23.97
N HIS A 127 5.11 -5.82 -22.96
CA HIS A 127 3.75 -5.29 -23.02
C HIS A 127 3.60 -3.85 -22.53
N GLN A 128 4.72 -3.16 -22.20
CA GLN A 128 4.73 -1.80 -21.68
C GLN A 128 3.86 -1.61 -20.41
N VAL A 129 3.83 -2.65 -19.56
CA VAL A 129 3.13 -2.63 -18.27
C VAL A 129 4.12 -2.78 -17.12
N THR A 130 3.66 -2.46 -15.91
CA THR A 130 4.43 -2.70 -14.69
C THR A 130 4.27 -4.16 -14.22
N GLY A 131 5.23 -4.67 -13.45
CA GLY A 131 5.13 -5.99 -12.81
C GLY A 131 3.84 -6.17 -12.00
N PRO A 132 3.44 -5.20 -11.15
CA PRO A 132 2.15 -5.24 -10.44
C PRO A 132 0.94 -5.34 -11.37
N ASN A 133 0.89 -4.59 -12.47
CA ASN A 133 -0.25 -4.67 -13.41
C ASN A 133 -0.30 -6.03 -14.12
N LEU A 134 0.84 -6.59 -14.49
CA LEU A 134 0.91 -7.95 -15.04
C LEU A 134 0.41 -8.98 -14.02
N PHE A 135 0.77 -8.83 -12.74
CA PHE A 135 0.30 -9.72 -11.68
C PHE A 135 -1.20 -9.57 -11.42
N GLN A 136 -1.75 -8.35 -11.45
CA GLN A 136 -3.20 -8.12 -11.38
C GLN A 136 -3.94 -8.81 -12.52
N ALA A 137 -3.39 -8.79 -13.75
CA ALA A 137 -3.98 -9.52 -14.88
C ALA A 137 -3.96 -11.04 -14.66
N VAL A 138 -2.83 -11.59 -14.21
CA VAL A 138 -2.73 -13.02 -13.83
C VAL A 138 -3.74 -13.37 -12.73
N TRP A 139 -3.88 -12.51 -11.72
CA TRP A 139 -4.84 -12.70 -10.64
C TRP A 139 -6.29 -12.66 -11.12
N GLY A 140 -6.63 -11.73 -12.03
CA GLY A 140 -7.93 -11.68 -12.69
C GLY A 140 -8.24 -12.98 -13.44
N ILE A 141 -7.29 -13.54 -14.18
CA ILE A 141 -7.45 -14.83 -14.87
C ILE A 141 -7.70 -15.97 -13.87
N VAL A 142 -6.95 -16.02 -12.77
CA VAL A 142 -7.16 -17.04 -11.72
C VAL A 142 -8.55 -16.93 -11.12
N LEU A 143 -9.00 -15.71 -10.77
CA LEU A 143 -10.35 -15.48 -10.25
C LEU A 143 -11.41 -15.87 -11.28
N SER A 144 -11.24 -15.50 -12.54
CA SER A 144 -12.15 -15.85 -13.64
C SER A 144 -12.33 -17.37 -13.74
N LYS A 145 -11.22 -18.13 -13.72
CA LYS A 145 -11.22 -19.60 -13.76
C LYS A 145 -11.98 -20.22 -12.58
N TYR A 146 -11.85 -19.65 -11.38
CA TYR A 146 -12.54 -20.17 -10.19
C TYR A 146 -14.00 -19.75 -10.06
N ASN A 147 -14.39 -18.64 -10.69
CA ASN A 147 -15.75 -18.10 -10.63
C ASN A 147 -16.57 -18.40 -11.90
N PHE A 148 -15.98 -19.07 -12.89
CA PHE A 148 -16.61 -19.41 -14.18
C PHE A 148 -17.24 -18.20 -14.87
N THR A 149 -16.55 -17.06 -14.83
CA THR A 149 -16.97 -15.78 -15.39
C THR A 149 -15.76 -15.05 -15.97
N ASP A 150 -15.95 -14.29 -17.03
CA ASP A 150 -14.92 -13.40 -17.57
C ASP A 150 -14.93 -12.02 -16.89
N ASP A 151 -15.97 -11.69 -16.11
CA ASP A 151 -16.09 -10.42 -15.37
C ASP A 151 -15.81 -10.64 -13.87
N VAL A 152 -14.64 -10.19 -13.41
CA VAL A 152 -14.18 -10.33 -12.03
C VAL A 152 -13.75 -9.00 -11.41
N VAL A 153 -13.96 -8.87 -10.09
CA VAL A 153 -13.57 -7.69 -9.32
C VAL A 153 -12.81 -8.10 -8.07
N PHE A 154 -11.70 -7.41 -7.82
CA PHE A 154 -10.90 -7.54 -6.61
C PHE A 154 -10.32 -6.18 -6.20
N GLY A 155 -9.92 -6.03 -4.94
CA GLY A 155 -9.28 -4.81 -4.46
C GLY A 155 -7.79 -4.76 -4.79
N THR A 156 -7.28 -3.58 -5.14
CA THR A 156 -5.84 -3.29 -5.17
C THR A 156 -5.55 -2.10 -4.27
N VAL A 157 -4.38 -2.12 -3.63
CA VAL A 157 -3.87 -0.96 -2.88
C VAL A 157 -3.11 -0.05 -3.86
N VAL A 158 -3.44 1.23 -3.86
CA VAL A 158 -2.71 2.28 -4.58
C VAL A 158 -2.04 3.24 -3.59
N SER A 159 -1.02 3.98 -4.05
CA SER A 159 -0.30 4.93 -3.19
C SER A 159 -1.17 6.07 -2.69
N GLY A 160 -2.17 6.48 -3.48
CA GLY A 160 -3.03 7.64 -3.20
C GLY A 160 -2.26 8.97 -3.13
N ARG A 161 -1.11 9.05 -3.79
CA ARG A 161 -0.23 10.22 -3.84
C ARG A 161 -0.38 10.94 -5.19
N PRO A 162 -1.23 11.97 -5.30
CA PRO A 162 -1.47 12.68 -6.56
C PRO A 162 -0.24 13.50 -6.98
N SER A 163 0.12 13.40 -8.26
CA SER A 163 1.26 14.09 -8.88
C SER A 163 1.16 15.62 -8.86
N GLU A 164 -0.06 16.13 -8.72
CA GLU A 164 -0.45 17.54 -8.67
C GLU A 164 0.07 18.23 -7.40
N ILE A 165 0.38 17.46 -6.36
CA ILE A 165 0.97 17.96 -5.12
C ILE A 165 2.49 17.81 -5.19
N ASN A 166 3.18 18.93 -5.37
CA ASN A 166 4.64 18.93 -5.36
C ASN A 166 5.20 18.41 -4.01
N GLY A 167 6.05 17.38 -4.10
CA GLY A 167 6.71 16.77 -2.95
C GLY A 167 5.87 15.72 -2.21
N ILE A 168 4.74 15.29 -2.77
CA ILE A 168 3.84 14.28 -2.18
C ILE A 168 4.56 13.00 -1.77
N GLU A 169 5.59 12.58 -2.51
CA GLU A 169 6.37 11.36 -2.25
C GLU A 169 7.18 11.41 -0.94
N THR A 170 7.44 12.62 -0.44
CA THR A 170 8.19 12.85 0.81
C THR A 170 7.28 13.23 1.98
N MET A 171 5.97 13.27 1.74
CA MET A 171 4.97 13.61 2.76
C MET A 171 4.64 12.37 3.59
N ALA A 172 4.68 12.49 4.92
CA ALA A 172 4.18 11.46 5.82
C ALA A 172 2.69 11.71 6.12
N GLY A 173 1.88 10.65 6.05
CA GLY A 173 0.42 10.74 6.20
C GLY A 173 -0.27 9.47 5.74
N LEU A 174 -1.61 9.45 5.81
CA LEU A 174 -2.41 8.35 5.28
C LEU A 174 -2.85 8.70 3.85
N PHE A 175 -2.24 8.05 2.85
CA PHE A 175 -2.57 8.26 1.44
C PHE A 175 -3.09 6.98 0.80
N ILE A 176 -2.53 5.82 1.18
CA ILE A 176 -2.90 4.55 0.54
C ILE A 176 -4.42 4.38 0.53
N ASN A 177 -4.92 3.90 -0.60
CA ASN A 177 -6.32 3.61 -0.75
C ASN A 177 -6.49 2.22 -1.35
N THR A 178 -7.58 1.55 -1.02
CA THR A 178 -7.97 0.30 -1.68
C THR A 178 -9.05 0.61 -2.70
N ILE A 179 -8.75 0.39 -3.97
CA ILE A 179 -9.68 0.63 -5.07
C ILE A 179 -10.04 -0.69 -5.76
N PRO A 180 -11.25 -0.81 -6.33
CA PRO A 180 -11.62 -1.99 -7.08
C PRO A 180 -10.93 -2.01 -8.45
N VAL A 181 -10.43 -3.18 -8.83
CA VAL A 181 -9.97 -3.51 -10.18
C VAL A 181 -10.99 -4.47 -10.77
N ARG A 182 -11.61 -4.06 -11.88
CA ARG A 182 -12.52 -4.89 -12.66
C ARG A 182 -11.85 -5.32 -13.96
N VAL A 183 -11.76 -6.63 -14.14
CA VAL A 183 -11.18 -7.30 -15.32
C VAL A 183 -12.32 -7.96 -16.09
N LYS A 184 -12.33 -7.76 -17.41
CA LYS A 184 -13.26 -8.32 -18.39
C LYS A 184 -12.47 -8.79 -19.61
#